data_AF-A0A6J6THQ4-F1
#
_entry.id   AF-A0A6J6THQ4-F1
#
_cell.length_a   1.000
_cell.length_b   1.000
_cell.length_c   1.000
_cell.angle_alpha   90.00
_cell.angle_beta   90.00
_cell.angle_gamma   90.00
#
_symmetry.space_group_name_H-M   'P 1'
#
loop_
_entity.id
_entity.type
_entity.pdbx_description
1 polymer ?
#
loop_
_entity_poly.entity_id
_entity_poly.type
_entity_poly.pdbx_seq_one_letter_code
_entity_poly.pdbx_strand_id
1 'polypeptide(L)'
;MLSGVLEDDASGACAALRELGVRPEEVRRLAAYGTRHLSKDEAALLLEMLDRRAVGRQRPWWGPMPDSRIVPLRAGRWEILEVARSASAVAHIDGVAVTSDGFGLSLRVESLRQWVLPPVFEPSETLVPGGSPLHRVGPEMFRVELTFADGERVTNRAPVSRWRNEQPPTPVLVPLSSRTELTKNNDRRRTEHRVITTQWWVWPLPAPGTVEVRVDWPAEVLSGTATFDAGSLLETASTLR
;
A
#
# COMPACT_ATOMS: atom_id res chain seq x y z
N MET A 1 -9.18 21.48 5.73
CA MET A 1 -8.25 20.32 5.73
C MET A 1 -6.80 20.76 5.68
N LEU A 2 -6.40 21.68 4.79
CA LEU A 2 -5.04 22.26 4.81
C LEU A 2 -4.72 23.05 6.10
N SER A 3 -5.69 23.77 6.69
CA SER A 3 -5.46 24.56 7.91
C SER A 3 -4.93 23.76 9.11
N GLY A 4 -5.54 22.60 9.41
CA GLY A 4 -5.12 21.76 10.54
C GLY A 4 -3.78 21.06 10.32
N VAL A 5 -3.35 20.91 9.06
CA VAL A 5 -2.04 20.35 8.69
C VAL A 5 -0.91 21.40 8.88
N LEU A 6 -1.26 22.68 9.01
CA LEU A 6 -0.33 23.82 9.01
C LEU A 6 -0.24 24.54 10.37
N GLU A 7 -1.10 24.18 11.32
CA GLU A 7 -1.08 24.66 12.71
C GLU A 7 -0.23 23.76 13.63
N ASP A 8 0.04 22.52 13.21
CA ASP A 8 0.90 21.58 13.94
C ASP A 8 2.28 21.49 13.27
N ASP A 9 3.30 22.00 13.95
CA ASP A 9 4.70 21.95 13.52
C ASP A 9 5.25 20.51 13.43
N ALA A 10 4.55 19.52 14.01
CA ALA A 10 4.83 18.10 13.95
C ALA A 10 4.07 17.36 12.82
N SER A 11 3.28 18.05 12.00
CA SER A 11 2.56 17.39 10.89
C SER A 11 3.53 16.86 9.82
N GLY A 12 3.22 15.68 9.26
CA GLY A 12 4.01 15.06 8.19
C GLY A 12 4.10 15.92 6.91
N ALA A 13 3.16 16.83 6.69
CA ALA A 13 3.23 17.76 5.55
C ALA A 13 4.26 18.88 5.76
N CYS A 14 4.42 19.37 7.00
CA CYS A 14 5.49 20.30 7.34
C CYS A 14 6.87 19.65 7.22
N ALA A 15 6.98 18.35 7.57
CA ALA A 15 8.20 17.58 7.34
C ALA A 15 8.55 17.49 5.84
N ALA A 16 7.58 17.11 4.99
CA ALA A 16 7.77 17.04 3.54
C ALA A 16 8.16 18.39 2.92
N LEU A 17 7.59 19.51 3.39
CA LEU A 17 7.93 20.85 2.88
C LEU A 17 9.30 21.35 3.36
N ARG A 18 9.73 20.98 4.58
CA ARG A 18 11.09 21.27 5.07
C ARG A 18 12.14 20.46 4.30
N GLU A 19 11.83 19.21 3.94
CA GLU A 19 12.68 18.38 3.09
C GLU A 19 12.86 18.96 1.67
N LEU A 20 11.88 19.73 1.21
CA LEU A 20 11.94 20.51 -0.03
C LEU A 20 12.68 21.85 0.11
N GLY A 21 13.26 22.13 1.29
CA GLY A 21 14.07 23.33 1.56
C GLY A 21 13.26 24.60 1.84
N VAL A 22 11.94 24.50 2.01
CA VAL A 22 11.06 25.63 2.30
C VAL A 22 11.20 26.01 3.78
N ARG A 23 11.51 27.28 4.06
CA ARG A 23 11.65 27.75 5.45
C ARG A 23 10.28 27.69 6.15
N PRO A 24 10.22 27.41 7.46
CA PRO A 24 8.94 27.34 8.20
C PRO A 24 8.03 28.58 8.02
N GLU A 25 8.62 29.75 7.88
CA GLU A 25 7.92 31.01 7.64
C GLU A 25 7.29 31.10 6.23
N GLU A 26 7.90 30.43 5.25
CA GLU A 26 7.44 30.34 3.85
C GLU A 26 6.35 29.27 3.71
N VAL A 27 6.41 28.19 4.49
CA VAL A 27 5.34 27.18 4.59
C VAL A 27 4.03 27.82 5.03
N ARG A 28 4.06 28.71 6.02
CA ARG A 28 2.88 29.45 6.48
C ARG A 28 2.34 30.45 5.44
N ARG A 29 3.20 31.02 4.60
CA ARG A 29 2.78 31.90 3.49
C ARG A 29 2.18 31.10 2.33
N LEU A 30 2.76 29.96 1.97
CA LEU A 30 2.25 29.04 0.95
C LEU A 30 0.91 28.44 1.37
N ALA A 31 0.77 28.09 2.64
CA ALA A 31 -0.48 27.69 3.29
C ALA A 31 -1.59 28.74 3.15
N ALA A 32 -1.28 29.99 3.54
CA ALA A 32 -2.22 31.11 3.48
C ALA A 32 -2.58 31.50 2.04
N TYR A 33 -1.64 31.35 1.10
CA TYR A 33 -1.87 31.57 -0.32
C TYR A 33 -2.73 30.45 -0.93
N GLY A 34 -2.40 29.19 -0.65
CA GLY A 34 -3.11 28.03 -1.19
C GLY A 34 -4.55 27.90 -0.69
N THR A 35 -4.81 28.28 0.56
CA THR A 35 -6.18 28.30 1.10
C THR A 35 -7.07 29.40 0.51
N ARG A 36 -6.48 30.46 -0.05
CA ARG A 36 -7.22 31.59 -0.64
C ARG A 36 -7.38 31.51 -2.16
N HIS A 37 -6.47 30.82 -2.85
CA HIS A 37 -6.34 30.94 -4.31
C HIS A 37 -6.24 29.63 -5.09
N LEU A 38 -6.09 28.48 -4.43
CA LEU A 38 -6.00 27.21 -5.13
C LEU A 38 -7.33 26.45 -5.03
N SER A 39 -7.87 26.08 -6.19
CA SER A 39 -8.86 25.02 -6.27
C SER A 39 -8.23 23.67 -5.87
N LYS A 40 -9.09 22.69 -5.57
CA LYS A 40 -8.68 21.34 -5.18
C LYS A 40 -7.80 20.67 -6.25
N ASP A 41 -8.09 20.93 -7.51
CA ASP A 41 -7.37 20.33 -8.65
C ASP A 41 -6.00 21.00 -8.86
N GLU A 42 -5.89 22.31 -8.61
CA GLU A 42 -4.61 23.03 -8.69
C GLU A 42 -3.67 22.65 -7.54
N ALA A 43 -4.23 22.38 -6.34
CA ALA A 43 -3.46 21.85 -5.22
C ALA A 43 -2.90 20.45 -5.53
N ALA A 44 -3.68 19.60 -6.20
CA ALA A 44 -3.23 18.28 -6.64
C ALA A 44 -2.10 18.37 -7.69
N LEU A 45 -2.22 19.28 -8.65
CA LEU A 45 -1.20 19.53 -9.68
C LEU A 45 0.12 20.05 -9.06
N LEU A 46 0.05 20.92 -8.06
CA LEU A 46 1.24 21.43 -7.36
C LEU A 46 1.95 20.36 -6.55
N LEU A 47 1.21 19.46 -5.89
CA LEU A 47 1.78 18.31 -5.21
C LEU A 47 2.51 17.39 -6.20
N GLU A 48 1.92 17.15 -7.37
CA GLU A 48 2.54 16.38 -8.45
C GLU A 48 3.80 17.07 -9.01
N MET A 49 3.79 18.40 -9.13
CA MET A 49 4.96 19.18 -9.59
C MET A 49 6.09 19.24 -8.55
N LEU A 50 5.77 19.28 -7.26
CA LEU A 50 6.77 19.20 -6.18
C LEU A 50 7.45 17.84 -6.17
N ASP A 51 6.71 16.78 -6.45
CA ASP A 51 7.23 15.42 -6.60
C ASP A 51 8.21 15.32 -7.79
N ARG A 52 7.89 16.00 -8.92
CA ARG A 52 8.74 16.01 -10.13
C ARG A 52 10.00 16.89 -10.04
N ARG A 53 10.17 17.78 -9.05
CA ARG A 53 11.35 18.68 -8.97
C ARG A 53 12.52 18.11 -8.18
N ALA A 54 12.36 16.95 -7.54
CA ALA A 54 13.38 16.31 -6.72
C ALA A 54 14.27 15.32 -7.51
N VAL A 55 14.45 15.53 -8.82
CA VAL A 55 15.14 14.63 -9.76
C VAL A 55 16.61 14.34 -9.39
N GLY A 56 17.21 15.12 -8.49
CA GLY A 56 18.57 14.89 -7.97
C GLY A 56 18.68 14.51 -6.48
N ARG A 57 17.56 14.41 -5.74
CA ARG A 57 17.59 14.18 -4.27
C ARG A 57 16.62 13.11 -3.76
N GLN A 58 15.70 12.62 -4.59
CA GLN A 58 14.93 11.42 -4.27
C GLN A 58 15.71 10.17 -4.70
N ARG A 59 16.49 9.59 -3.80
CA ARG A 59 16.65 8.13 -3.75
C ARG A 59 16.83 7.77 -2.31
N PRO A 60 16.09 6.76 -1.82
CA PRO A 60 15.78 5.48 -2.42
C PRO A 60 14.30 5.09 -2.26
N TRP A 61 13.82 4.49 -3.33
CA TRP A 61 12.51 3.92 -3.49
C TRP A 61 12.75 2.42 -3.57
N TRP A 62 12.16 1.68 -2.64
CA TRP A 62 12.31 0.21 -2.58
C TRP A 62 11.20 -0.51 -3.35
N GLY A 63 10.39 0.24 -4.11
CA GLY A 63 9.38 -0.28 -5.04
C GLY A 63 9.94 -0.53 -6.45
N PRO A 64 9.09 -0.86 -7.43
CA PRO A 64 9.52 -1.05 -8.81
C PRO A 64 10.05 0.28 -9.39
N MET A 65 11.27 0.30 -9.91
CA MET A 65 11.85 1.51 -10.50
C MET A 65 10.95 2.02 -11.66
N PRO A 66 10.84 3.34 -11.89
CA PRO A 66 10.00 3.89 -12.97
C PRO A 66 10.29 3.29 -14.35
N ASP A 67 11.55 2.99 -14.63
CA ASP A 67 12.00 2.40 -15.90
C ASP A 67 12.16 0.87 -15.83
N SER A 68 11.83 0.25 -14.69
CA SER A 68 11.90 -1.21 -14.57
C SER A 68 10.83 -1.86 -15.44
N ARG A 69 11.24 -2.89 -16.17
CA ARG A 69 10.30 -3.73 -16.89
C ARG A 69 9.57 -4.61 -15.89
N ILE A 70 8.30 -4.31 -15.67
CA ILE A 70 7.40 -5.12 -14.84
C ILE A 70 6.78 -6.19 -15.72
N VAL A 71 7.05 -7.46 -15.43
CA VAL A 71 6.48 -8.59 -16.17
C VAL A 71 5.37 -9.24 -15.36
N PRO A 72 4.12 -9.26 -15.83
CA PRO A 72 3.07 -10.01 -15.17
C PRO A 72 3.35 -11.52 -15.30
N LEU A 73 3.28 -12.25 -14.20
CA LEU A 73 3.32 -13.71 -14.23
C LEU A 73 1.99 -14.24 -14.78
N ARG A 74 1.94 -14.45 -16.09
CA ARG A 74 0.83 -15.17 -16.74
C ARG A 74 1.19 -16.64 -16.89
N ALA A 75 0.96 -17.44 -15.86
CA ALA A 75 1.32 -18.85 -15.87
C ALA A 75 0.09 -19.77 -15.69
N GLY A 76 -0.85 -19.82 -16.64
CA GLY A 76 -1.79 -20.96 -16.85
C GLY A 76 -2.77 -21.38 -15.73
N ARG A 77 -2.65 -20.87 -14.50
CA ARG A 77 -3.48 -21.15 -13.32
C ARG A 77 -3.76 -19.91 -12.45
N TRP A 78 -3.28 -18.74 -12.86
CA TRP A 78 -3.17 -17.54 -12.02
C TRP A 78 -4.15 -16.43 -12.41
N GLU A 79 -5.26 -16.74 -13.07
CA GLU A 79 -6.18 -15.65 -13.44
C GLU A 79 -6.74 -14.96 -12.21
N ILE A 80 -7.10 -15.71 -11.16
CA ILE A 80 -7.49 -15.21 -9.84
C ILE A 80 -7.26 -16.32 -8.79
N LEU A 81 -6.45 -16.09 -7.76
CA LEU A 81 -6.24 -17.03 -6.64
C LEU A 81 -7.06 -16.58 -5.43
N GLU A 82 -8.11 -17.33 -5.08
CA GLU A 82 -8.84 -17.11 -3.83
C GLU A 82 -7.95 -17.48 -2.62
N VAL A 83 -7.74 -16.54 -1.72
CA VAL A 83 -6.92 -16.72 -0.51
C VAL A 83 -7.78 -17.01 0.71
N ALA A 84 -8.93 -16.35 0.81
CA ALA A 84 -9.84 -16.50 1.93
C ALA A 84 -11.26 -16.11 1.56
N ARG A 85 -12.22 -16.70 2.27
CA ARG A 85 -13.64 -16.41 2.12
C ARG A 85 -14.32 -16.44 3.48
N SER A 86 -15.22 -15.49 3.69
CA SER A 86 -16.16 -15.47 4.82
C SER A 86 -17.59 -15.37 4.30
N ALA A 87 -18.56 -15.21 5.21
CA ALA A 87 -19.95 -15.00 4.84
C ALA A 87 -20.21 -13.62 4.18
N SER A 88 -19.32 -12.65 4.39
CA SER A 88 -19.50 -11.26 3.98
C SER A 88 -18.44 -10.76 3.00
N ALA A 89 -17.32 -11.47 2.83
CA ALA A 89 -16.24 -11.07 1.94
C ALA A 89 -15.51 -12.26 1.31
N VAL A 90 -14.81 -11.98 0.21
CA VAL A 90 -13.83 -12.88 -0.39
C VAL A 90 -12.57 -12.10 -0.75
N ALA A 91 -11.40 -12.68 -0.51
CA ALA A 91 -10.10 -12.10 -0.82
C ALA A 91 -9.40 -12.92 -1.89
N HIS A 92 -8.87 -12.25 -2.91
CA HIS A 92 -8.21 -12.83 -4.05
C HIS A 92 -6.86 -12.15 -4.33
N ILE A 93 -5.90 -12.91 -4.83
CA ILE A 93 -4.75 -12.36 -5.55
C ILE A 93 -5.10 -12.42 -7.04
N ASP A 94 -5.23 -11.28 -7.69
CA ASP A 94 -5.64 -11.15 -9.10
C ASP A 94 -4.48 -10.77 -10.04
N GLY A 95 -3.28 -10.56 -9.47
CA GLY A 95 -2.10 -10.32 -10.26
C GLY A 95 -0.82 -10.47 -9.46
N VAL A 96 0.18 -11.08 -10.08
CA VAL A 96 1.57 -11.07 -9.60
C VAL A 96 2.45 -10.54 -10.72
N ALA A 97 3.34 -9.62 -10.39
CA ALA A 97 4.25 -9.02 -11.34
C ALA A 97 5.66 -8.97 -10.77
N VAL A 98 6.68 -9.10 -11.61
CA VAL A 98 8.07 -9.27 -11.18
C VAL A 98 8.97 -8.21 -11.80
N THR A 99 9.98 -7.78 -11.04
CA THR A 99 11.17 -7.07 -11.54
C THR A 99 12.44 -7.82 -11.16
N SER A 100 13.62 -7.26 -11.46
CA SER A 100 14.91 -7.85 -11.07
C SER A 100 15.16 -7.90 -9.56
N ASP A 101 14.46 -7.06 -8.79
CA ASP A 101 14.79 -6.77 -7.38
C ASP A 101 13.67 -7.17 -6.41
N GLY A 102 12.44 -7.34 -6.90
CA GLY A 102 11.28 -7.69 -6.08
C GLY A 102 10.08 -8.08 -6.93
N PHE A 103 8.92 -8.17 -6.29
CA PHE A 103 7.68 -8.51 -6.98
C PHE A 103 6.48 -7.77 -6.38
N GLY A 104 5.48 -7.49 -7.22
CA GLY A 104 4.22 -6.89 -6.86
C GLY A 104 3.10 -7.92 -6.78
N LEU A 105 2.18 -7.71 -5.84
CA LEU A 105 0.94 -8.46 -5.68
C LEU A 105 -0.25 -7.52 -5.77
N SER A 106 -1.29 -7.90 -6.49
CA SER A 106 -2.58 -7.22 -6.46
C SER A 106 -3.56 -8.05 -5.65
N LEU A 107 -4.00 -7.49 -4.52
CA LEU A 107 -4.95 -8.11 -3.60
C LEU A 107 -6.30 -7.43 -3.74
N ARG A 108 -7.31 -8.21 -4.10
CA ARG A 108 -8.69 -7.78 -4.27
C ARG A 108 -9.56 -8.35 -3.17
N VAL A 109 -10.28 -7.50 -2.44
CA VAL A 109 -11.27 -7.86 -1.43
C VAL A 109 -12.65 -7.44 -1.93
N GLU A 110 -13.56 -8.39 -2.07
CA GLU A 110 -14.88 -8.20 -2.62
C GLU A 110 -15.96 -8.49 -1.57
N SER A 111 -16.99 -7.64 -1.52
CA SER A 111 -18.12 -7.80 -0.62
C SER A 111 -19.12 -8.83 -1.14
N LEU A 112 -19.45 -9.82 -0.33
CA LEU A 112 -20.59 -10.71 -0.54
C LEU A 112 -21.85 -10.19 0.17
N ARG A 113 -21.66 -9.36 1.20
CA ARG A 113 -22.70 -8.67 1.97
C ARG A 113 -22.18 -7.30 2.42
N GLN A 114 -23.04 -6.51 3.08
CA GLN A 114 -22.61 -5.27 3.69
C GLN A 114 -21.61 -5.58 4.80
N TRP A 115 -20.43 -4.96 4.72
CA TRP A 115 -19.41 -5.06 5.76
C TRP A 115 -19.81 -4.25 7.00
N VAL A 116 -19.44 -4.77 8.16
CA VAL A 116 -19.51 -4.11 9.46
C VAL A 116 -18.50 -2.97 9.51
N LEU A 117 -17.26 -3.21 9.08
CA LEU A 117 -16.21 -2.21 8.95
C LEU A 117 -15.57 -2.31 7.56
N PRO A 118 -15.14 -1.22 6.92
CA PRO A 118 -14.31 -1.30 5.72
C PRO A 118 -12.88 -1.78 6.07
N PRO A 119 -12.18 -2.48 5.16
CA PRO A 119 -10.82 -2.93 5.44
C PRO A 119 -9.86 -1.74 5.44
N VAL A 120 -8.96 -1.74 6.40
CA VAL A 120 -7.85 -0.78 6.52
C VAL A 120 -6.54 -1.53 6.32
N PHE A 121 -5.72 -1.11 5.36
CA PHE A 121 -4.50 -1.84 4.97
C PHE A 121 -3.23 -1.33 5.64
N GLU A 122 -3.28 -0.17 6.29
CA GLU A 122 -2.18 0.38 7.08
C GLU A 122 -2.68 0.64 8.50
N PRO A 123 -1.93 0.27 9.55
CA PRO A 123 -2.39 0.49 10.90
C PRO A 123 -2.51 2.00 11.19
N SER A 124 -3.54 2.36 11.95
CA SER A 124 -3.76 3.77 12.31
C SER A 124 -2.68 4.23 13.28
N GLU A 125 -2.00 5.32 12.94
CA GLU A 125 -1.07 5.99 13.84
C GLU A 125 -1.85 6.72 14.94
N THR A 126 -1.51 6.44 16.19
CA THR A 126 -2.03 7.12 17.37
C THR A 126 -0.93 7.96 17.97
N LEU A 127 -1.11 9.28 17.94
CA LEU A 127 -0.19 10.22 18.56
C LEU A 127 -0.48 10.30 20.05
N VAL A 128 0.52 9.97 20.87
CA VAL A 128 0.45 10.09 22.32
C VAL A 128 1.25 11.32 22.73
N PRO A 129 0.65 12.33 23.38
CA PRO A 129 1.38 13.51 23.83
C PRO A 129 2.59 13.11 24.71
N GLY A 130 3.78 13.57 24.34
CA GLY A 130 5.03 13.27 25.06
C GLY A 130 5.60 11.86 24.83
N GLY A 131 4.99 11.05 23.95
CA GLY A 131 5.45 9.72 23.60
C GLY A 131 5.78 9.57 22.11
N SER A 132 6.39 8.44 21.76
CA SER A 132 6.54 8.04 20.36
C SER A 132 5.19 7.63 19.76
N PRO A 133 4.98 7.82 18.45
CA PRO A 133 3.77 7.35 17.78
C PRO A 133 3.56 5.85 17.94
N LEU A 134 2.32 5.44 18.18
CA LEU A 134 1.93 4.04 18.32
C LEU A 134 1.03 3.63 17.17
N HIS A 135 1.34 2.51 16.53
CA HIS A 135 0.47 1.94 15.50
C HIS A 135 -0.59 1.05 16.16
N ARG A 136 -1.86 1.42 16.02
CA ARG A 136 -2.99 0.64 16.52
C ARG A 136 -3.46 -0.35 15.46
N VAL A 137 -3.47 -1.62 15.83
CA VAL A 137 -4.07 -2.70 15.04
C VAL A 137 -5.50 -2.95 15.56
N GLY A 138 -6.49 -2.34 14.91
CA GLY A 138 -7.90 -2.58 15.19
C GLY A 138 -8.50 -3.77 14.41
N PRO A 139 -9.74 -4.17 14.69
CA PRO A 139 -10.44 -5.23 13.95
C PRO A 139 -10.65 -4.90 12.47
N GLU A 140 -10.70 -3.61 12.11
CA GLU A 140 -10.77 -3.12 10.74
C GLU A 140 -9.51 -3.41 9.92
N MET A 141 -8.37 -3.68 10.57
CA MET A 141 -7.11 -3.91 9.88
C MET A 141 -7.16 -5.21 9.09
N PHE A 142 -7.06 -5.10 7.77
CA PHE A 142 -6.86 -6.21 6.87
C PHE A 142 -5.38 -6.57 6.88
N ARG A 143 -5.04 -7.72 7.44
CA ARG A 143 -3.67 -8.18 7.58
C ARG A 143 -3.28 -9.01 6.37
N VAL A 144 -2.10 -8.70 5.84
CA VAL A 144 -1.43 -9.46 4.79
C VAL A 144 -0.10 -9.89 5.37
N GLU A 145 0.20 -11.17 5.25
CA GLU A 145 1.47 -11.75 5.65
C GLU A 145 1.94 -12.70 4.56
N LEU A 146 3.21 -12.61 4.18
CA LEU A 146 3.84 -13.61 3.33
C LEU A 146 4.93 -14.30 4.15
N THR A 147 4.99 -15.62 4.05
CA THR A 147 6.07 -16.44 4.60
C THR A 147 6.81 -17.11 3.46
N PHE A 148 8.13 -16.91 3.40
CA PHE A 148 9.00 -17.46 2.37
C PHE A 148 9.55 -18.84 2.77
N ALA A 149 10.16 -19.55 1.82
CA ALA A 149 10.66 -20.90 2.01
C ALA A 149 11.82 -21.00 3.03
N ASP A 150 12.58 -19.93 3.20
CA ASP A 150 13.65 -19.78 4.20
C ASP A 150 13.12 -19.40 5.60
N GLY A 151 11.81 -19.20 5.74
CA GLY A 151 11.15 -18.81 6.98
C GLY A 151 11.10 -17.30 7.22
N GLU A 152 11.65 -16.48 6.31
CA GLU A 152 11.47 -15.02 6.38
C GLU A 152 10.00 -14.64 6.20
N ARG A 153 9.59 -13.53 6.83
CA ARG A 153 8.20 -13.09 6.85
C ARG A 153 8.10 -11.60 6.58
N VAL A 154 7.15 -11.22 5.74
CA VAL A 154 6.78 -9.81 5.53
C VAL A 154 5.31 -9.60 5.86
N THR A 155 4.99 -8.47 6.49
CA THR A 155 3.61 -8.16 6.89
C THR A 155 3.34 -6.67 6.86
N ASN A 156 2.08 -6.29 6.60
CA ASN A 156 1.64 -4.90 6.65
C ASN A 156 1.36 -4.39 8.08
N ARG A 157 1.64 -5.18 9.12
CA ARG A 157 1.47 -4.76 10.53
C ARG A 157 2.43 -3.67 10.98
N ALA A 158 3.61 -3.61 10.37
CA ALA A 158 4.61 -2.59 10.62
C ALA A 158 4.79 -1.81 9.31
N PRO A 159 4.10 -0.66 9.13
CA PRO A 159 4.14 0.05 7.87
C PRO A 159 5.56 0.53 7.61
N VAL A 160 6.07 0.20 6.43
CA VAL A 160 7.38 0.64 5.98
C VAL A 160 7.16 1.82 5.04
N SER A 161 7.72 2.98 5.39
CA SER A 161 7.72 4.12 4.47
C SER A 161 8.35 3.70 3.14
N ARG A 162 7.60 3.92 2.06
CA ARG A 162 8.03 3.67 0.69
C ARG A 162 9.21 4.54 0.24
N TRP A 163 9.41 5.68 0.92
CA TRP A 163 10.48 6.63 0.68
C TRP A 163 11.47 6.57 1.85
N ARG A 164 12.57 5.84 1.70
CA ARG A 164 13.56 5.64 2.78
C ARG A 164 14.98 5.56 2.24
N ASN A 165 15.85 6.45 2.72
CA ASN A 165 17.30 6.62 2.43
C ASN A 165 18.19 5.38 2.56
N GLU A 166 17.74 4.38 3.29
CA GLU A 166 18.52 3.18 3.53
C GLU A 166 17.80 1.95 3.01
N GLN A 167 18.58 1.01 2.51
CA GLN A 167 18.11 -0.32 2.14
C GLN A 167 17.48 -0.99 3.35
N PRO A 168 16.24 -1.50 3.25
CA PRO A 168 15.65 -2.25 4.34
C PRO A 168 16.60 -3.40 4.71
N PRO A 169 16.98 -3.54 5.99
CA PRO A 169 17.87 -4.62 6.42
C PRO A 169 17.17 -5.99 6.42
N THR A 170 15.84 -6.00 6.29
CA THR A 170 14.98 -7.18 6.26
C THR A 170 14.02 -7.07 5.09
N PRO A 171 13.41 -8.18 4.65
CA PRO A 171 12.30 -8.13 3.71
C PRO A 171 11.18 -7.20 4.18
N VAL A 172 10.52 -6.53 3.24
CA VAL A 172 9.44 -5.57 3.50
C VAL A 172 8.26 -5.76 2.55
N LEU A 173 7.07 -5.44 3.05
CA LEU A 173 5.84 -5.36 2.29
C LEU A 173 5.37 -3.90 2.28
N VAL A 174 5.34 -3.29 1.11
CA VAL A 174 5.04 -1.87 0.92
C VAL A 174 3.75 -1.71 0.12
N PRO A 175 2.74 -0.94 0.59
CA PRO A 175 1.58 -0.64 -0.22
C PRO A 175 1.93 0.38 -1.31
N LEU A 176 1.50 0.11 -2.54
CA LEU A 176 1.73 0.97 -3.69
C LEU A 176 0.52 1.86 -3.99
N SER A 177 -0.66 1.26 -4.05
CA SER A 177 -1.91 1.95 -4.35
C SER A 177 -3.10 1.17 -3.79
N SER A 178 -4.22 1.86 -3.55
CA SER A 178 -5.49 1.22 -3.22
C SER A 178 -6.62 1.93 -3.95
N ARG A 179 -7.56 1.15 -4.49
CA ARG A 179 -8.73 1.63 -5.22
C ARG A 179 -9.98 0.96 -4.68
N THR A 180 -10.99 1.76 -4.39
CA THR A 180 -12.32 1.30 -4.01
C THR A 180 -13.30 1.53 -5.15
N GLU A 181 -13.97 0.46 -5.57
CA GLU A 181 -15.06 0.49 -6.54
C GLU A 181 -16.38 0.20 -5.82
N LEU A 182 -17.39 1.01 -6.12
CA LEU A 182 -18.67 1.02 -5.44
C LEU A 182 -19.79 0.91 -6.47
N THR A 183 -20.41 -0.26 -6.55
CA THR A 183 -21.56 -0.48 -7.44
C THR A 183 -22.84 -0.33 -6.62
N LYS A 184 -23.48 0.84 -6.76
CA LYS A 184 -24.81 1.09 -6.20
C LYS A 184 -25.88 0.66 -7.20
N ASN A 185 -26.61 -0.39 -6.86
CA ASN A 185 -27.81 -0.75 -7.60
C ASN A 185 -28.92 0.28 -7.29
N ASN A 186 -29.69 0.69 -8.30
CA ASN A 186 -30.82 1.61 -8.13
C ASN A 186 -31.97 0.98 -7.31
N ASP A 187 -31.93 -0.35 -7.13
CA ASP A 187 -32.83 -1.08 -6.25
C ASP A 187 -32.34 -1.00 -4.80
N ARG A 188 -33.10 -0.28 -3.96
CA ARG A 188 -32.84 -0.13 -2.51
C ARG A 188 -32.85 -1.46 -1.74
N ARG A 189 -33.32 -2.55 -2.35
CA ARG A 189 -33.31 -3.90 -1.76
C ARG A 189 -32.01 -4.66 -1.98
N ARG A 190 -31.14 -4.18 -2.89
CA ARG A 190 -29.86 -4.82 -3.18
C ARG A 190 -28.76 -4.20 -2.34
N THR A 191 -27.99 -5.07 -1.70
CA THR A 191 -26.79 -4.69 -0.97
C THR A 191 -25.80 -3.99 -1.91
N GLU A 192 -25.20 -2.92 -1.42
CA GLU A 192 -24.10 -2.24 -2.11
C GLU A 192 -22.94 -3.23 -2.33
N HIS A 193 -22.48 -3.32 -3.58
CA HIS A 193 -21.34 -4.17 -3.92
C HIS A 193 -20.07 -3.31 -3.91
N ARG A 194 -19.12 -3.72 -3.06
CA ARG A 194 -17.84 -3.05 -2.83
C ARG A 194 -16.71 -3.97 -3.27
N VAL A 195 -15.78 -3.43 -4.03
CA VAL A 195 -14.53 -4.09 -4.39
C VAL A 195 -13.39 -3.16 -4.01
N ILE A 196 -12.44 -3.65 -3.23
CA ILE A 196 -11.23 -2.91 -2.89
C ILE A 196 -10.04 -3.67 -3.43
N THR A 197 -9.26 -3.01 -4.29
CA THR A 197 -8.04 -3.57 -4.87
C THR A 197 -6.84 -2.79 -4.33
N THR A 198 -5.91 -3.48 -3.69
CA THR A 198 -4.69 -2.91 -3.13
C THR A 198 -3.48 -3.56 -3.77
N GLN A 199 -2.60 -2.75 -4.33
CA GLN A 199 -1.34 -3.19 -4.90
C GLN A 199 -0.26 -3.13 -3.81
N TRP A 200 0.51 -4.20 -3.71
CA TRP A 200 1.59 -4.38 -2.78
C TRP A 200 2.88 -4.63 -3.52
N TRP A 201 3.98 -4.23 -2.91
CA TRP A 201 5.33 -4.53 -3.35
C TRP A 201 6.07 -5.29 -2.26
N VAL A 202 6.75 -6.35 -2.65
CA VAL A 202 7.61 -7.15 -1.80
C VAL A 202 9.04 -7.00 -2.27
N TRP A 203 9.91 -6.69 -1.32
CA TRP A 203 11.34 -6.60 -1.53
C TRP A 203 12.08 -7.31 -0.40
N PRO A 204 13.15 -8.08 -0.68
CA PRO A 204 13.66 -8.44 -2.00
C PRO A 204 12.82 -9.56 -2.65
N LEU A 205 13.28 -10.10 -3.79
CA LEU A 205 12.79 -11.39 -4.29
C LEU A 205 13.05 -12.51 -3.25
N PRO A 206 12.11 -13.43 -3.05
CA PRO A 206 12.24 -14.51 -2.08
C PRO A 206 13.21 -15.60 -2.57
N ALA A 207 13.75 -16.40 -1.65
CA ALA A 207 14.49 -17.61 -2.00
C ALA A 207 13.62 -18.61 -2.79
N PRO A 208 14.22 -19.52 -3.59
CA PRO A 208 13.47 -20.56 -4.29
C PRO A 208 12.64 -21.41 -3.32
N GLY A 209 11.38 -21.70 -3.69
CA GLY A 209 10.48 -22.54 -2.91
C GLY A 209 9.07 -21.97 -2.79
N THR A 210 8.31 -22.48 -1.82
CA THR A 210 6.91 -22.06 -1.62
C THR A 210 6.84 -20.72 -0.88
N VAL A 211 6.05 -19.80 -1.41
CA VAL A 211 5.59 -18.59 -0.72
C VAL A 211 4.16 -18.84 -0.25
N GLU A 212 3.93 -18.74 1.05
CA GLU A 212 2.59 -18.74 1.64
C GLU A 212 2.11 -17.31 1.83
N VAL A 213 0.95 -16.98 1.27
CA VAL A 213 0.23 -15.73 1.53
C VAL A 213 -0.90 -16.01 2.50
N ARG A 214 -0.88 -15.33 3.64
CA ARG A 214 -1.94 -15.36 4.63
C ARG A 214 -2.66 -14.02 4.65
N VAL A 215 -3.99 -14.07 4.66
CA VAL A 215 -4.82 -12.91 4.91
C VAL A 215 -5.68 -13.12 6.15
N ASP A 216 -5.86 -12.08 6.93
CA ASP A 216 -6.71 -12.09 8.13
C ASP A 216 -7.39 -10.74 8.30
N TRP A 217 -8.71 -10.76 8.37
CA TRP A 217 -9.54 -9.59 8.58
C TRP A 217 -10.59 -9.86 9.67
N PRO A 218 -10.27 -9.50 10.92
CA PRO A 218 -11.11 -9.85 12.07
C PRO A 218 -12.53 -9.31 12.00
N ALA A 219 -12.74 -8.09 11.48
CA ALA A 219 -14.05 -7.46 11.41
C ALA A 219 -15.08 -8.30 10.63
N GLU A 220 -14.63 -9.06 9.62
CA GLU A 220 -15.50 -9.86 8.74
C GLU A 220 -15.26 -11.37 8.88
N VAL A 221 -14.51 -11.79 9.92
CA VAL A 221 -14.13 -13.19 10.17
C VAL A 221 -13.57 -13.87 8.91
N LEU A 222 -12.77 -13.12 8.15
CA LEU A 222 -12.14 -13.60 6.92
C LEU A 222 -10.70 -13.97 7.23
N SER A 223 -10.37 -15.25 7.07
CA SER A 223 -9.03 -15.76 7.33
C SER A 223 -8.74 -16.93 6.41
N GLY A 224 -7.55 -16.99 5.84
CA GLY A 224 -7.16 -18.03 4.92
C GLY A 224 -5.73 -17.89 4.44
N THR A 225 -5.26 -18.93 3.76
CA THR A 225 -3.92 -19.02 3.20
C THR A 225 -3.99 -19.52 1.77
N ALA A 226 -3.05 -19.06 0.96
CA ALA A 226 -2.80 -19.60 -0.37
C ALA A 226 -1.28 -19.70 -0.58
N THR A 227 -0.86 -20.63 -1.42
CA THR A 227 0.56 -20.85 -1.68
C THR A 227 0.86 -20.73 -3.16
N PHE A 228 2.08 -20.31 -3.47
CA PHE A 228 2.61 -20.34 -4.82
C PHE A 228 4.12 -20.58 -4.86
N ASP A 229 4.63 -20.95 -6.03
CA ASP A 229 6.05 -21.25 -6.21
C ASP A 229 6.85 -19.99 -6.62
N ALA A 230 7.83 -19.62 -5.79
CA ALA A 230 8.79 -18.56 -6.06
C ALA A 230 9.74 -18.89 -7.23
N GLY A 231 9.90 -20.16 -7.62
CA GLY A 231 10.70 -20.54 -8.78
C GLY A 231 10.30 -19.74 -10.03
N SER A 232 8.99 -19.60 -10.27
CA SER A 232 8.46 -18.81 -11.39
C SER A 232 8.78 -17.30 -11.31
N LEU A 233 8.86 -16.74 -10.09
CA LEU A 233 9.29 -15.36 -9.88
C LEU A 233 10.77 -15.22 -10.27
N LEU A 234 11.61 -16.12 -9.79
CA LEU A 234 13.06 -16.07 -9.97
C LEU A 234 13.47 -16.33 -11.42
N GLU A 235 12.84 -17.29 -12.09
CA GLU A 235 13.02 -17.53 -13.52
C GLU A 235 12.68 -16.27 -14.32
N THR A 236 11.53 -15.64 -14.06
CA THR A 236 11.13 -14.42 -14.75
C THR A 236 12.09 -13.26 -14.45
N ALA A 237 12.46 -13.06 -13.19
CA ALA A 237 13.40 -12.02 -12.78
C ALA A 237 14.78 -12.18 -13.44
N SER A 238 15.24 -13.43 -13.63
CA SER A 238 16.53 -13.70 -14.28
C SER A 238 16.57 -13.24 -15.74
N THR A 239 15.42 -13.20 -16.42
CA THR A 239 15.30 -12.71 -17.81
C THR A 239 15.27 -11.18 -17.93
N LEU A 240 15.16 -10.48 -16.79
CA LEU A 240 15.07 -9.01 -16.73
C LEU A 240 16.41 -8.34 -16.41
N ARG A 241 17.45 -9.13 -16.14
CA ARG A 241 18.84 -8.66 -15.95
C ARG A 241 19.56 -8.62 -17.28
#